data_AF-A0A1J4VCD7-F1
#
_entry.id   AF-A0A1J4VCD7-F1
#
_cell.length_a   1.000
_cell.length_b   1.000
_cell.length_c   1.000
_cell.angle_alpha   90.00
_cell.angle_beta   90.00
_cell.angle_gamma   90.00
#
_symmetry.space_group_name_H-M   'P 1'
#
loop_
_entity.id
_entity.type
_entity.pdbx_description
1 polymer ?
#
loop_
_entity_poly.entity_id
_entity_poly.type
_entity_poly.pdbx_seq_one_letter_code
_entity_poly.pdbx_strand_id
1 'polypeptide(L)'
;MKSGGHLVVDIPNLKGINYFLIWFFNKELIAKHNLSIMDKNNFSGLFDNLRLLPVFCDYYGVFNFGLFQVKERSFRYFILQFCYKLQRGLNFIFNTLFKNRNINSKYLSSHLLYIGIKNDS
;
A
#
# COMPACT_ATOMS: atom_id res chain seq x y z
N MET A 1 13.37 13.88 -15.77
CA MET A 1 12.97 12.78 -16.68
C MET A 1 12.96 13.32 -18.10
N LYS A 2 13.25 12.48 -19.10
CA LYS A 2 13.09 12.82 -20.52
C LYS A 2 11.59 12.85 -20.89
N SER A 3 11.25 13.56 -21.96
CA SER A 3 9.93 13.51 -22.61
C SER A 3 9.43 12.07 -22.77
N GLY A 4 8.15 11.83 -22.48
CA GLY A 4 7.54 10.51 -22.60
C GLY A 4 8.02 9.48 -21.57
N GLY A 5 8.93 9.84 -20.67
CA GLY A 5 9.36 8.97 -19.58
C GLY A 5 8.21 8.69 -18.60
N HIS A 6 8.17 7.49 -18.04
CA HIS A 6 7.17 7.09 -17.05
C HIS A 6 7.70 7.28 -15.63
N LEU A 7 6.91 7.93 -14.77
CA LEU A 7 7.11 7.99 -13.34
C LEU A 7 6.16 6.98 -12.71
N VAL A 8 6.72 6.03 -11.97
CA VAL A 8 5.96 5.06 -11.19
C VAL A 8 6.33 5.27 -9.73
N VAL A 9 5.36 5.62 -8.90
CA VAL A 9 5.57 5.78 -7.45
C VAL A 9 4.61 4.87 -6.71
N ASP A 10 5.18 3.96 -5.93
CA ASP A 10 4.46 3.06 -5.06
C ASP A 10 4.78 3.40 -3.60
N ILE A 11 3.74 3.56 -2.78
CA ILE A 11 3.86 3.75 -1.34
C ILE A 11 2.97 2.77 -0.58
N PRO A 12 3.37 2.35 0.63
CA PRO A 12 2.50 1.56 1.47
C PRO A 12 1.27 2.37 1.89
N ASN A 13 0.12 1.69 1.99
CA ASN A 13 -1.09 2.23 2.58
C ASN A 13 -1.28 1.69 4.00
N LEU A 14 -0.79 2.45 4.98
CA LEU A 14 -0.90 2.10 6.41
C LEU A 14 -2.20 2.61 7.05
N LYS A 15 -3.27 2.82 6.26
CA LYS A 15 -4.59 3.21 6.74
C LYS A 15 -5.54 2.01 6.85
N GLY A 16 -6.70 2.23 7.46
CA GLY A 16 -7.74 1.21 7.59
C GLY A 16 -7.28 -0.01 8.38
N ILE A 17 -7.47 -1.20 7.82
CA ILE A 17 -7.09 -2.46 8.48
C ILE A 17 -5.57 -2.51 8.72
N ASN A 18 -4.78 -1.99 7.78
CA ASN A 18 -3.32 -1.99 7.92
C ASN A 18 -2.86 -1.11 9.09
N TYR A 19 -3.60 -0.04 9.44
CA TYR A 19 -3.30 0.80 10.60
C TYR A 19 -3.40 0.02 11.91
N PHE A 20 -4.48 -0.74 12.09
CA PHE A 20 -4.68 -1.52 13.32
C PHE A 20 -3.60 -2.59 13.49
N LEU A 21 -3.23 -3.23 12.40
CA LEU A 21 -2.22 -4.28 12.41
C LEU A 21 -0.83 -3.73 12.66
N ILE A 22 -0.43 -2.64 12.00
CA ILE A 22 0.86 -2.02 12.28
C ILE A 22 0.91 -1.45 13.69
N TRP A 23 -0.19 -0.90 14.20
CA TRP A 23 -0.27 -0.44 15.59
C TRP A 23 -0.03 -1.59 16.58
N PHE A 24 -0.58 -2.78 16.30
CA PHE A 24 -0.41 -3.97 17.13
C PHE A 24 1.00 -4.56 17.01
N PHE A 25 1.51 -4.73 15.78
CA PHE A 25 2.77 -5.42 15.51
C PHE A 25 4.00 -4.51 15.69
N ASN A 26 3.95 -3.27 15.21
CA ASN A 26 5.06 -2.32 15.24
C ASN A 26 4.58 -0.86 15.22
N LYS A 27 4.10 -0.36 16.36
CA LYS A 27 3.61 1.01 16.51
C LYS A 27 4.65 2.08 16.16
N GLU A 28 5.94 1.82 16.41
CA GLU A 28 7.02 2.76 16.07
C GLU A 28 7.10 3.03 14.57
N LEU A 29 6.72 2.04 13.74
CA LEU A 29 6.71 2.19 12.30
C LEU A 29 5.67 3.21 11.83
N ILE A 30 4.54 3.36 12.54
CA ILE A 30 3.53 4.40 12.23
C ILE A 30 4.15 5.78 12.31
N ALA A 31 4.89 6.06 13.39
CA ALA A 31 5.47 7.38 13.64
C ALA A 31 6.54 7.78 12.60
N LYS A 32 7.15 6.79 11.93
CA LYS A 32 8.14 7.01 10.87
C LYS A 32 7.52 7.31 9.51
N HIS A 33 6.20 7.15 9.35
CA HIS A 33 5.52 7.33 8.07
C HIS A 33 4.62 8.54 8.08
N ASN A 34 4.62 9.28 6.97
CA ASN A 34 3.63 10.32 6.76
C ASN A 34 2.30 9.70 6.30
N LEU A 35 1.40 9.43 7.24
CA LEU A 35 0.10 8.86 6.93
C LEU A 35 -0.77 9.78 6.06
N SER A 36 -0.54 11.11 6.07
CA SER A 36 -1.42 12.04 5.35
C SER A 36 -1.35 11.79 3.83
N ILE A 37 -0.17 11.51 3.30
CA ILE A 37 0.08 11.25 1.87
C ILE A 37 -0.40 9.88 1.40
N MET A 38 -0.81 8.99 2.31
CA MET A 38 -1.43 7.69 1.96
C MET A 38 -2.94 7.84 1.64
N ASP A 39 -3.44 9.07 1.62
CA ASP A 39 -4.74 9.38 1.02
C ASP A 39 -4.59 9.62 -0.47
N LYS A 40 -5.44 9.00 -1.31
CA LYS A 40 -5.39 9.13 -2.75
C LYS A 40 -5.35 10.59 -3.22
N ASN A 41 -6.17 11.46 -2.63
CA ASN A 41 -6.26 12.86 -3.05
C ASN A 41 -5.01 13.65 -2.67
N ASN A 42 -4.49 13.41 -1.47
CA ASN A 42 -3.23 14.04 -1.03
C ASN A 42 -2.04 13.52 -1.84
N PHE A 43 -2.04 12.22 -2.16
CA PHE A 43 -0.99 11.58 -2.93
C PHE A 43 -0.94 12.10 -4.35
N SER A 44 -2.08 12.16 -5.05
CA SER A 44 -2.15 12.73 -6.40
C SER A 44 -1.68 14.17 -6.41
N GLY A 45 -2.05 14.95 -5.38
CA GLY A 45 -1.64 16.35 -5.24
C GLY A 45 -0.12 16.57 -5.13
N LEU A 46 0.66 15.54 -4.78
CA LEU A 46 2.13 15.64 -4.79
C LEU A 46 2.71 15.80 -6.21
N PHE A 47 1.93 15.43 -7.24
CA PHE A 47 2.39 15.36 -8.62
C PHE A 47 1.88 16.51 -9.51
N ASP A 48 0.93 17.31 -9.03
CA ASP A 48 0.26 18.37 -9.80
C ASP A 48 1.25 19.36 -10.44
N ASN A 49 2.35 19.68 -9.76
CA ASN A 49 3.34 20.66 -10.23
C ASN A 49 4.46 20.07 -11.11
N LEU A 50 4.44 18.76 -11.41
CA LEU A 50 5.57 18.08 -12.05
C LEU A 50 5.50 18.00 -13.59
N ARG A 51 4.47 18.64 -14.20
CA ARG A 51 4.12 18.50 -15.63
C ARG A 51 4.07 17.03 -16.04
N LEU A 52 3.32 16.25 -15.28
CA LEU A 52 3.06 14.85 -15.55
C LEU A 52 1.62 14.72 -16.04
N LEU A 53 1.41 13.91 -17.07
CA LEU A 53 0.08 13.44 -17.44
C LEU A 53 -0.26 12.22 -16.56
N PRO A 54 -1.24 12.29 -15.65
CA PRO A 54 -1.58 11.16 -14.79
C PRO A 54 -2.25 10.06 -15.62
N VAL A 55 -1.67 8.86 -15.60
CA VAL A 55 -2.20 7.66 -16.27
C VAL A 55 -2.96 6.80 -15.28
N PHE A 56 -2.45 6.68 -14.05
CA PHE A 56 -3.06 5.89 -12.99
C PHE A 56 -2.79 6.54 -11.64
N CYS A 57 -3.79 6.56 -10.77
CA CYS A 57 -3.61 6.87 -9.36
C CYS A 57 -4.68 6.12 -8.58
N ASP A 58 -4.34 4.98 -7.99
CA ASP A 58 -5.31 4.25 -7.18
C ASP A 58 -4.68 3.32 -6.16
N TYR A 59 -5.50 2.95 -5.18
CA TYR A 59 -5.20 1.90 -4.24
C TYR A 59 -5.12 0.55 -4.94
N TYR A 60 -4.14 -0.27 -4.58
CA TYR A 60 -4.02 -1.61 -5.14
C TYR A 60 -3.42 -2.59 -4.14
N GLY A 61 -3.53 -3.87 -4.50
CA GLY A 61 -3.24 -4.97 -3.60
C GLY A 61 -4.37 -5.15 -2.59
N VAL A 62 -4.47 -6.35 -2.04
CA VAL A 62 -5.43 -6.65 -0.97
C VAL A 62 -4.69 -6.46 0.34
N PHE A 63 -4.09 -7.50 0.88
CA PHE A 63 -3.62 -7.52 2.24
C PHE A 63 -2.22 -8.15 2.32
N ASN A 64 -1.26 -7.49 2.99
CA ASN A 64 0.11 -8.00 3.10
C ASN A 64 0.70 -7.90 4.52
N PHE A 65 0.84 -9.03 5.23
CA PHE A 65 1.53 -9.06 6.53
C PHE A 65 3.04 -8.81 6.42
N GLY A 66 3.61 -8.89 5.20
CA GLY A 66 5.01 -8.58 4.90
C GLY A 66 5.44 -7.15 5.25
N LEU A 67 4.48 -6.25 5.39
CA LEU A 67 4.72 -4.84 5.75
C LEU A 67 5.10 -4.66 7.23
N PHE A 68 4.83 -5.67 8.08
CA PHE A 68 5.04 -5.55 9.51
C PHE A 68 6.38 -6.19 9.91
N GLN A 69 7.41 -5.36 10.03
CA GLN A 69 8.69 -5.80 10.61
C GLN A 69 8.54 -5.91 12.12
N VAL A 70 8.68 -7.11 12.69
CA VAL A 70 8.60 -7.35 14.13
C VAL A 70 9.97 -7.78 14.63
N LYS A 71 10.38 -7.31 15.82
CA LYS A 71 11.62 -7.74 16.47
C LYS A 71 11.63 -9.27 16.66
N GLU A 72 12.71 -9.90 16.23
CA GLU A 72 12.90 -11.36 16.29
C GLU A 72 12.74 -11.90 17.73
N ARG A 73 12.23 -13.13 17.86
CA ARG A 73 12.01 -13.86 19.14
C ARG A 73 10.98 -13.26 20.12
N SER A 74 10.17 -12.30 19.70
CA SER A 74 9.04 -11.80 20.51
C SER A 74 7.78 -12.69 20.38
N PHE A 75 6.86 -12.68 21.35
CA PHE A 75 5.55 -13.36 21.22
C PHE A 75 4.78 -12.93 19.96
N ARG A 76 4.92 -11.65 19.58
CA ARG A 76 4.34 -11.08 18.36
C ARG A 76 4.91 -11.68 17.08
N TYR A 77 6.17 -12.12 17.09
CA TYR A 77 6.79 -12.82 15.96
C TYR A 77 6.09 -14.16 15.69
N PHE A 78 5.74 -14.91 16.73
CA PHE A 78 4.99 -16.17 16.57
C PHE A 78 3.58 -15.93 16.01
N ILE A 79 2.90 -14.89 16.49
CA ILE A 79 1.60 -14.47 15.92
C ILE A 79 1.76 -14.10 14.46
N LEU A 80 2.79 -13.32 14.10
CA LEU A 80 3.04 -12.92 12.72
C LEU A 80 3.31 -14.13 11.80
N GLN A 81 4.07 -15.11 12.27
CA GLN A 81 4.32 -16.36 11.55
C GLN A 81 3.02 -17.16 11.32
N PHE A 82 2.13 -17.19 12.30
CA PHE A 82 0.80 -17.77 12.13
C PHE A 82 -0.04 -16.97 11.12
N CYS A 83 -0.01 -15.64 11.20
CA CYS A 83 -0.66 -14.75 10.24
C CYS A 83 -0.15 -14.96 8.81
N TYR A 84 1.15 -15.19 8.58
CA TYR A 84 1.68 -15.52 7.24
C TYR A 84 1.11 -16.83 6.69
N LYS A 85 0.96 -17.85 7.54
CA LYS A 85 0.31 -19.11 7.13
C LYS A 85 -1.16 -18.87 6.78
N LEU A 86 -1.88 -18.10 7.59
CA LEU A 86 -3.25 -17.69 7.29
C LEU A 86 -3.34 -16.85 6.01
N GLN A 87 -2.36 -15.97 5.76
CA GLN A 87 -2.34 -15.11 4.58
C GLN A 87 -2.34 -15.92 3.29
N ARG A 88 -1.67 -17.07 3.25
CA ARG A 88 -1.70 -17.94 2.07
C ARG A 88 -3.11 -18.46 1.78
N GLY A 89 -3.81 -18.91 2.84
CA GLY A 89 -5.20 -19.35 2.73
C GLY A 89 -6.14 -18.20 2.35
N LEU A 90 -5.97 -17.05 3.01
CA LEU A 90 -6.72 -15.84 2.71
C LEU A 90 -6.46 -15.36 1.27
N ASN A 91 -5.21 -15.35 0.79
CA ASN A 91 -4.88 -14.97 -0.57
C ASN A 91 -5.53 -15.90 -1.59
N PHE A 92 -5.62 -17.21 -1.31
CA PHE A 92 -6.35 -18.14 -2.16
C PHE A 92 -7.85 -17.84 -2.19
N ILE A 93 -8.45 -17.57 -1.04
CA ILE A 93 -9.86 -17.18 -0.93
C ILE A 93 -10.10 -15.84 -1.62
N PHE A 94 -9.23 -14.85 -1.41
CA PHE A 94 -9.30 -13.53 -2.01
C PHE A 94 -9.14 -13.60 -3.53
N ASN A 95 -8.17 -14.36 -4.04
CA ASN A 95 -7.99 -14.56 -5.48
C ASN A 95 -9.16 -15.30 -6.12
N THR A 96 -9.86 -16.16 -5.37
CA THR A 96 -11.05 -16.87 -5.86
C THR A 96 -12.29 -15.97 -5.83
N LEU A 97 -12.53 -15.25 -4.74
CA LEU A 97 -13.72 -14.40 -4.54
C LEU A 97 -13.64 -13.06 -5.28
N PHE A 98 -12.44 -12.51 -5.45
CA PHE A 98 -12.23 -11.16 -5.98
C PHE A 98 -11.42 -11.14 -7.28
N LYS A 99 -11.28 -12.29 -7.95
CA LYS A 99 -10.59 -12.45 -9.25
C LYS A 99 -10.98 -11.39 -10.30
N ASN A 100 -12.21 -10.88 -10.23
CA ASN A 100 -12.78 -9.90 -11.16
C ASN A 100 -13.25 -8.59 -10.49
N ARG A 101 -12.89 -8.32 -9.22
CA ARG A 101 -13.29 -7.08 -8.54
C ARG A 101 -12.05 -6.30 -8.12
N ASN A 102 -11.89 -5.11 -8.68
CA ASN A 102 -10.92 -4.12 -8.22
C ASN A 102 -11.29 -3.71 -6.78
N ILE A 103 -10.71 -4.37 -5.77
CA ILE A 103 -10.80 -3.92 -4.37
C ILE A 103 -9.80 -2.78 -4.18
N ASN A 104 -10.02 -1.68 -4.90
CA ASN A 104 -9.23 -0.48 -4.78
C ASN A 104 -9.85 0.34 -3.65
N SER A 105 -9.52 -0.01 -2.41
CA SER A 105 -10.11 0.62 -1.24
C SER A 105 -9.03 1.07 -0.28
N LYS A 106 -9.14 2.32 0.16
CA LYS A 106 -8.33 2.91 1.23
C LYS A 106 -8.24 2.04 2.48
N TYR A 107 -9.24 1.22 2.76
CA TYR A 107 -9.33 0.44 4.00
C TYR A 107 -8.72 -0.96 3.91
N LEU A 108 -8.73 -1.54 2.72
CA LEU A 108 -8.26 -2.91 2.48
C LEU A 108 -6.90 -2.92 1.83
N SER A 109 -6.66 -2.06 0.85
CA SER A 109 -5.49 -2.12 0.00
C SER A 109 -4.20 -1.87 0.74
N SER A 110 -3.16 -2.62 0.38
CA SER A 110 -1.85 -2.55 1.01
C SER A 110 -0.98 -1.41 0.48
N HIS A 111 -1.25 -0.92 -0.73
CA HIS A 111 -0.43 0.07 -1.40
C HIS A 111 -1.27 1.11 -2.17
N LEU A 112 -0.64 2.23 -2.51
CA LEU A 112 -1.18 3.30 -3.34
C LEU A 112 -0.17 3.59 -4.44
N LEU A 113 -0.60 3.46 -5.69
CA LEU A 113 0.25 3.56 -6.87
C LEU A 113 -0.13 4.79 -7.69
N TYR A 114 0.89 5.54 -8.10
CA TYR A 114 0.78 6.59 -9.10
C TYR A 114 1.63 6.24 -10.32
N ILE A 115 1.07 6.42 -11.50
CA ILE A 115 1.76 6.33 -12.80
C ILE A 115 1.47 7.62 -13.55
N GLY A 116 2.52 8.33 -13.94
CA GLY A 116 2.42 9.52 -14.78
C GLY A 116 3.45 9.50 -15.91
N ILE A 117 3.14 10.17 -17.01
CA ILE A 117 4.05 10.33 -18.15
C ILE A 117 4.57 11.76 -18.17
N LYS A 118 5.88 11.95 -18.31
CA LYS A 118 6.49 13.26 -18.43
C LYS A 118 6.04 13.92 -19.73
N ASN A 119 5.33 15.02 -19.59
CA ASN A 119 4.96 15.88 -20.71
C ASN A 119 5.91 17.09 -20.73
N ASP A 120 6.38 17.43 -21.92
CA ASP A 120 7.28 18.58 -22.14
C ASP A 120 6.53 19.84 -22.60
N SER A 121 5.19 19.78 -22.67
CA SER A 121 4.34 20.95 -22.92
C SER A 121 4.56 22.06 -21.87
#